data_AF-A0AAU7R2J3-F1
#
_entry.id   AF-A0AAU7R2J3-F1
#
_cell.length_a   1.000
_cell.length_b   1.000
_cell.length_c   1.000
_cell.angle_alpha   90.00
_cell.angle_beta   90.00
_cell.angle_gamma   90.00
#
_symmetry.space_group_name_H-M   'P 1'
#
loop_
_entity.id
_entity.type
_entity.pdbx_description
1 polymer ?
#
loop_
_entity_poly.entity_id
_entity_poly.type
_entity_poly.pdbx_seq_one_letter_code
_entity_poly.pdbx_strand_id
1 'polypeptide(L)'
;MTEPRWIIHLPTTLTSRAAAAELAAALARSLGHLDAVDFGETTLSEEDAQHLRHRVWCDVRLPDGGRCPQPGGHAGSCGAAELRGHR
;
A
#
# COMPACT_ATOMS: atom_id res chain seq x y z
N MET A 1 -20.48 -8.47 -17.53
CA MET A 1 -19.78 -9.31 -16.53
C MET A 1 -18.39 -8.73 -16.38
N THR A 2 -17.96 -8.41 -15.16
CA THR A 2 -16.57 -7.97 -14.94
C THR A 2 -15.63 -9.13 -15.25
N GLU A 3 -14.56 -8.85 -15.99
CA GLU A 3 -13.54 -9.86 -16.28
C GLU A 3 -12.93 -10.40 -14.97
N PRO A 4 -12.67 -11.72 -14.87
CA PRO A 4 -12.06 -12.28 -13.68
C PRO A 4 -10.67 -11.68 -13.45
N ARG A 5 -10.38 -11.23 -12.23
CA ARG A 5 -9.06 -10.74 -11.79
C ARG A 5 -8.51 -11.68 -10.72
N TRP A 6 -7.22 -11.98 -10.80
CA TRP A 6 -6.53 -12.89 -9.90
C TRP A 6 -5.66 -12.12 -8.91
N ILE A 7 -5.50 -12.65 -7.70
CA ILE A 7 -4.70 -12.05 -6.62
C ILE A 7 -3.52 -12.97 -6.30
N ILE A 8 -2.32 -12.38 -6.15
CA ILE A 8 -1.13 -13.09 -5.71
C ILE A 8 -0.97 -12.89 -4.20
N HIS A 9 -0.91 -13.98 -3.45
CA HIS A 9 -0.59 -13.99 -2.04
C HIS A 9 0.88 -14.36 -1.85
N LEU A 10 1.68 -13.42 -1.32
CA LEU A 10 3.10 -13.61 -1.06
C LEU A 10 3.34 -13.58 0.46
N PRO A 11 3.50 -14.74 1.12
CA PRO A 11 3.84 -14.77 2.54
C PRO A 11 5.25 -14.21 2.77
N THR A 12 5.45 -13.59 3.93
CA THR A 12 6.74 -13.02 4.34
C THR A 12 7.08 -13.52 5.74
N THR A 13 8.36 -13.54 6.10
CA THR A 13 8.80 -13.86 7.47
C THR A 13 8.74 -12.67 8.42
N LEU A 14 8.21 -11.53 7.97
CA LEU A 14 8.16 -10.29 8.74
C LEU A 14 7.06 -10.38 9.80
N THR A 15 7.45 -10.18 11.06
CA THR A 15 6.54 -10.20 12.22
C THR A 15 5.98 -8.82 12.58
N SER A 16 6.31 -7.79 11.79
CA SER A 16 5.85 -6.41 11.99
C SER A 16 5.05 -5.94 10.78
N ARG A 17 3.82 -5.47 11.03
CA ARG A 17 2.97 -4.87 9.99
C ARG A 17 3.63 -3.65 9.33
N ALA A 18 4.39 -2.86 10.09
CA ALA A 18 5.11 -1.69 9.56
C ALA A 18 6.22 -2.12 8.60
N ALA A 19 7.03 -3.12 8.97
CA ALA A 19 8.08 -3.65 8.11
C ALA A 19 7.50 -4.29 6.82
N ALA A 20 6.37 -4.99 6.94
CA ALA A 20 5.67 -5.53 5.78
C ALA A 20 5.13 -4.44 4.84
N ALA A 21 4.67 -3.31 5.39
CA ALA A 21 4.25 -2.15 4.60
C ALA A 21 5.43 -1.47 3.90
N GLU A 22 6.58 -1.37 4.56
CA GLU A 22 7.82 -0.87 3.93
C GLU A 22 8.29 -1.76 2.78
N LEU A 23 8.22 -3.08 2.94
CA LEU A 23 8.51 -4.03 1.86
C LEU A 23 7.53 -3.85 0.69
N ALA A 24 6.23 -3.74 0.95
CA ALA A 24 5.22 -3.49 -0.08
C ALA A 24 5.49 -2.18 -0.85
N ALA A 25 5.89 -1.11 -0.15
CA ALA A 25 6.28 0.14 -0.78
C ALA A 25 7.57 0.00 -1.62
N ALA A 26 8.54 -0.80 -1.17
CA ALA A 26 9.75 -1.09 -1.94
C ALA A 26 9.44 -1.90 -3.21
N LEU A 27 8.56 -2.91 -3.12
CA LEU A 27 8.07 -3.67 -4.27
C LEU A 27 7.36 -2.75 -5.27
N ALA A 28 6.46 -1.87 -4.80
CA ALA A 28 5.78 -0.91 -5.67
C ALA A 28 6.75 0.02 -6.41
N ARG A 29 7.80 0.51 -5.74
CA ARG A 29 8.84 1.33 -6.39
C ARG A 29 9.66 0.53 -7.41
N SER A 30 10.01 -0.72 -7.10
CA SER A 30 10.84 -1.55 -7.98
C SER A 30 10.08 -2.10 -9.18
N LEU A 31 8.80 -2.40 -9.01
CA LEU A 31 7.96 -3.09 -9.98
C LEU A 31 6.88 -2.20 -10.59
N GLY A 32 6.92 -0.88 -10.34
CA GLY A 32 5.94 0.07 -10.88
C GLY A 32 5.89 0.18 -12.41
N HIS A 33 6.79 -0.51 -13.12
CA HIS A 33 6.77 -0.67 -14.57
C HIS A 33 5.82 -1.80 -15.04
N LEU A 34 5.24 -2.59 -14.12
CA LEU A 34 4.30 -3.66 -14.44
C LEU A 34 2.86 -3.15 -14.44
N ASP A 35 2.27 -2.98 -15.61
CA ASP A 35 0.86 -2.56 -15.75
C ASP A 35 -0.15 -3.60 -15.23
N ALA A 36 0.30 -4.84 -15.01
CA ALA A 36 -0.53 -5.94 -14.52
C ALA A 36 -0.79 -5.90 -12.99
N VAL A 37 -0.04 -5.08 -12.24
CA VAL A 37 -0.11 -5.05 -10.78
C VAL A 37 -0.53 -3.66 -10.29
N ASP A 38 -1.76 -3.57 -9.78
CA ASP A 38 -2.21 -2.35 -9.09
C ASP A 38 -1.64 -2.33 -7.68
N PHE A 39 -0.45 -1.72 -7.56
CA PHE A 39 0.15 -1.58 -6.26
C PHE A 39 -0.72 -0.75 -5.34
N GLY A 40 -1.46 0.28 -5.78
CA GLY A 40 -2.25 1.16 -4.90
C GLY A 40 -3.32 0.45 -4.07
N GLU A 41 -3.75 -0.74 -4.50
CA GLU A 41 -4.74 -1.57 -3.81
C GLU A 41 -4.10 -2.68 -2.94
N THR A 42 -2.78 -2.64 -2.69
CA THR A 42 -2.11 -3.65 -1.83
C THR A 42 -2.66 -3.63 -0.41
N THR A 43 -2.96 -4.83 0.09
CA THR A 43 -3.39 -5.07 1.46
C THR A 43 -2.47 -6.04 2.17
N LEU A 44 -2.28 -5.84 3.48
CA LEU A 44 -1.60 -6.76 4.39
C LEU A 44 -2.61 -7.44 5.31
N SER A 45 -2.32 -8.66 5.68
CA SER A 45 -3.06 -9.42 6.69
C SER A 45 -2.08 -10.26 7.49
N GLU A 46 -2.45 -10.65 8.70
CA GLU A 46 -1.77 -11.74 9.38
C GLU A 46 -2.03 -13.06 8.62
N GLU A 47 -1.07 -13.99 8.69
CA GLU A 47 -1.16 -15.27 7.96
C GLU A 47 -2.36 -16.11 8.42
N ASP A 48 -2.64 -16.11 9.72
CA ASP A 48 -3.76 -16.83 10.33
C ASP A 48 -5.09 -16.05 10.25
N ALA A 49 -5.06 -14.79 9.80
CA ALA A 49 -6.23 -13.91 9.75
C ALA A 49 -6.36 -13.17 8.41
N GLN A 50 -6.22 -13.88 7.29
CA GLN A 50 -6.23 -13.29 5.92
C GLN A 50 -7.53 -12.58 5.52
N HIS A 51 -8.61 -12.79 6.25
CA HIS A 51 -9.86 -12.07 6.06
C HIS A 51 -9.79 -10.63 6.61
N LEU A 52 -8.85 -10.33 7.51
CA LEU A 52 -8.59 -9.00 8.06
C LEU A 52 -7.51 -8.31 7.23
N ARG A 53 -7.92 -7.41 6.35
CA ARG A 53 -7.05 -6.74 5.39
C ARG A 53 -6.83 -5.29 5.78
N HIS A 54 -5.57 -4.89 5.88
CA HIS A 54 -5.10 -3.54 6.13
C HIS A 54 -4.52 -2.94 4.85
N ARG A 55 -5.03 -1.80 4.39
CA ARG A 55 -4.43 -1.11 3.23
C ARG A 55 -3.02 -0.62 3.57
N VAL A 56 -2.08 -0.81 2.63
CA VAL A 56 -0.70 -0.33 2.78
C VAL A 56 -0.64 1.19 2.67
N TRP A 57 -1.36 1.80 1.73
CA TRP A 57 -1.46 3.26 1.60
C TRP A 57 -2.77 3.80 2.16
N CYS A 58 -2.74 5.09 2.42
CA CYS A 58 -3.91 5.85 2.79
C CYS A 58 -4.92 5.92 1.63
N ASP A 59 -6.18 5.64 1.94
CA ASP A 59 -7.27 5.60 0.95
C ASP A 59 -7.92 6.98 0.72
N VAL A 60 -7.47 8.02 1.42
CA VAL A 60 -8.01 9.38 1.30
C VAL A 60 -7.72 9.93 -0.09
N ARG A 61 -8.80 10.35 -0.77
CA ARG A 61 -8.72 11.08 -2.04
C ARG A 61 -8.31 12.52 -1.77
N LEU A 62 -7.33 12.98 -2.52
CA LEU A 62 -6.82 14.34 -2.50
C LEU A 62 -7.63 15.23 -3.47
N PRO A 63 -7.62 16.57 -3.29
CA PRO A 63 -8.37 17.49 -4.14
C PRO A 63 -7.97 17.48 -5.62
N ASP A 64 -6.76 17.04 -5.92
CA ASP A 64 -6.22 16.86 -7.27
C ASP A 64 -6.69 15.56 -7.96
N GLY A 65 -7.51 14.76 -7.27
CA GLY A 65 -8.02 13.47 -7.76
C GLY A 65 -7.10 12.28 -7.50
N GLY A 66 -5.88 12.52 -6.98
CA GLY A 66 -4.97 11.48 -6.56
C GLY A 66 -5.37 10.85 -5.21
N ARG A 67 -4.70 9.76 -4.83
CA ARG A 67 -4.75 9.22 -3.47
C ARG A 67 -3.53 9.69 -2.69
N CYS A 68 -3.68 9.80 -1.38
CA CYS A 68 -2.57 10.11 -0.50
C CYS A 68 -1.47 9.04 -0.62
N PRO A 69 -0.21 9.40 -0.95
CA PRO A 69 0.86 8.42 -1.14
C PRO A 69 1.43 7.89 0.20
N GLN A 70 0.93 8.38 1.33
CA GLN A 70 1.41 8.02 2.65
C GLN A 70 0.91 6.63 3.10
N PRO A 71 1.63 5.94 4.00
CA PRO A 71 1.17 4.69 4.59
C PRO A 71 -0.20 4.80 5.27
N GLY A 72 -0.98 3.72 5.27
CA GLY A 72 -2.25 3.64 5.96
C GLY A 72 -2.11 3.96 7.46
N GLY A 73 -2.91 4.89 7.96
CA GLY A 73 -2.85 5.32 9.37
C GLY A 73 -1.69 6.25 9.70
N HIS A 74 -1.06 6.89 8.71
CA HIS A 74 -0.04 7.90 8.94
C HIS A 74 -0.54 9.06 9.82
N ALA A 75 0.38 9.67 10.57
CA ALA A 75 0.12 10.91 11.28
C ALA A 75 0.08 12.11 10.31
N GLY A 76 -0.68 13.14 10.66
CA GLY A 76 -0.80 14.36 9.85
C GLY A 76 -1.97 14.35 8.87
N SER A 77 -2.20 15.48 8.21
CA SER A 77 -3.30 15.64 7.25
C SER A 77 -2.90 15.12 5.87
N CYS A 78 -3.80 14.39 5.21
CA CYS A 78 -3.60 13.98 3.83
C CYS A 78 -3.48 15.20 2.91
N GLY A 79 -2.54 15.19 1.97
CA GLY A 79 -2.34 16.28 1.01
C GLY A 79 -1.46 17.43 1.51
N ALA A 80 -1.18 17.49 2.82
CA ALA A 80 0.03 18.17 3.27
C ALA A 80 1.19 17.26 2.85
N ALA A 81 1.93 17.63 1.81
CA ALA A 81 3.23 17.04 1.56
C ALA A 81 4.01 17.20 2.87
N GLU A 82 4.19 16.13 3.63
CA GLU A 82 5.05 16.17 4.80
C GLU A 82 6.42 16.59 4.26
N LEU A 83 6.79 17.83 4.56
CA LEU A 83 8.13 18.38 4.43
C LEU A 83 9.06 17.54 5.31
N ARG A 84 9.35 16.31 4.89
CA ARG A 84 10.36 15.44 5.49
C ARG A 84 11.40 15.10 4.44
N GLY A 85 12.28 16.08 4.25
CA GLY A 85 13.72 15.83 4.19
C GLY A 85 14.30 15.36 2.87
N HIS A 86 14.49 16.29 1.93
CA HIS A 86 15.77 16.31 1.21
C HIS A 86 16.89 16.59 2.22
N ARG A 87 17.68 15.57 2.56
CA ARG A 87 19.10 15.74 2.85
C ARG A 87 19.85 14.47 2.44
#